data_AF-A0A1Z8ZVV3-F1
#
_entry.id   AF-A0A1Z8ZVV3-F1
#
_cell.length_a   1.000
_cell.length_b   1.000
_cell.length_c   1.000
_cell.angle_alpha   90.00
_cell.angle_beta   90.00
_cell.angle_gamma   90.00
#
_symmetry.space_group_name_H-M   'P 1'
#
loop_
_entity.id
_entity.type
_entity.pdbx_description
1 polymer ?
#
loop_
_entity_poly.entity_id
_entity_poly.type
_entity_poly.pdbx_seq_one_letter_code
_entity_poly.pdbx_strand_id
1 'polypeptide(L)'
;MHRLIISLSLSLGFSMASVQASLTTNEILTRLQNCIEENRPTTEIEEGLIDLSNKELSLLLKEYDATWPKLRDAYYKSFQTHAQSLYSGDAKLTRKRAIKNHREQFISVYLLGERAMKNKLSSISMPALQELRKLLMPRAQETLATAPDQLKSRRKIVHLLANFRDAIVDAIVIPDQVESLVAVLEFEKRTVSALSDLPQDGLRTIKKNDEIALKSQIPKKEREGIREVNEWRLLLGLNALDLDPNLCEASRGHSEDMNKHKFFAHDSPIAGKETPWKRAAEAGTKATGENIYMGSQVPASANKGWFFSPGHHKNMFKNSHIRIGLGQYKQYWTQMFG
;
A
#
# COMPACT_ATOMS: atom_id res chain seq x y z
N MET A 1 -20.25 -25.13 14.76
CA MET A 1 -19.21 -26.17 14.67
C MET A 1 -19.73 -27.24 13.71
N HIS A 2 -19.18 -27.33 12.48
CA HIS A 2 -19.57 -28.36 11.51
C HIS A 2 -18.30 -29.06 11.05
N ARG A 3 -18.25 -30.37 11.30
CA ARG A 3 -17.25 -31.31 10.79
C ARG A 3 -17.14 -31.14 9.28
N LEU A 4 -16.00 -30.68 8.78
CA LEU A 4 -15.64 -30.90 7.38
C LEU A 4 -14.85 -32.19 7.32
N ILE A 5 -15.46 -33.16 6.65
CA ILE A 5 -15.12 -34.57 6.59
C ILE A 5 -13.88 -34.77 5.73
N ILE A 6 -12.82 -35.29 6.33
CA ILE A 6 -11.90 -36.24 5.68
C ILE A 6 -11.86 -37.45 6.62
N SER A 7 -12.69 -38.45 6.31
CA SER A 7 -12.66 -39.74 6.98
C SER A 7 -11.53 -40.57 6.39
N LEU A 8 -10.36 -40.58 7.05
CA LEU A 8 -9.41 -41.69 6.95
C LEU A 8 -9.27 -42.32 8.34
N SER A 9 -10.04 -43.38 8.55
CA SER A 9 -9.80 -44.35 9.61
C SER A 9 -8.55 -45.15 9.28
N LEU A 10 -7.55 -45.19 10.16
CA LEU A 10 -6.91 -46.43 10.57
C LEU A 10 -6.10 -46.23 11.86
N SER A 11 -6.50 -46.97 12.88
CA SER A 11 -5.78 -47.26 14.11
C SER A 11 -4.51 -48.06 13.83
N LEU A 12 -3.38 -47.71 14.43
CA LEU A 12 -2.37 -48.67 14.94
C LEU A 12 -1.31 -47.90 15.74
N GLY A 13 -1.15 -48.26 17.01
CA GLY A 13 -0.09 -47.73 17.86
C GLY A 13 1.26 -48.36 17.50
N PHE A 14 2.33 -47.58 17.58
CA PHE A 14 3.69 -48.11 17.70
C PHE A 14 4.58 -47.21 18.56
N SER A 15 5.44 -47.90 19.29
CA SER A 15 6.38 -47.42 20.29
C SER A 15 7.52 -46.59 19.70
N MET A 16 8.05 -45.66 20.50
CA MET A 16 9.18 -44.81 20.19
C MET A 16 10.46 -45.63 19.97
N ALA A 17 11.05 -45.50 18.78
CA ALA A 17 12.47 -45.69 18.53
C ALA A 17 12.93 -44.64 17.52
N SER A 18 13.97 -43.89 17.89
CA SER A 18 14.59 -42.84 17.08
C SER A 18 15.40 -43.45 15.93
N VAL A 19 14.75 -43.59 14.79
CA VAL A 19 15.35 -43.64 13.46
C VAL A 19 14.52 -42.64 12.66
N GLN A 20 15.13 -41.62 12.05
CA GLN A 20 14.44 -40.74 11.09
C GLN A 20 14.04 -41.59 9.88
N ALA A 21 12.93 -42.31 10.00
CA ALA A 21 12.24 -42.91 8.87
C ALA A 21 11.65 -41.75 8.06
N SER A 22 11.90 -41.75 6.75
CA SER A 22 11.25 -40.83 5.81
C SER A 22 9.73 -40.91 6.01
N LEU A 23 9.10 -39.79 6.35
CA LEU A 23 7.66 -39.73 6.54
C LEU A 23 6.96 -40.07 5.22
N THR A 24 5.94 -40.93 5.25
CA THR A 24 5.13 -41.16 4.05
C THR A 24 4.27 -39.94 3.73
N THR A 25 3.82 -39.78 2.47
CA THR A 25 2.88 -38.72 2.05
C THR A 25 1.65 -38.63 2.96
N ASN A 26 1.08 -39.77 3.36
CA ASN A 26 -0.08 -39.83 4.26
C ASN A 26 0.25 -39.33 5.68
N GLU A 27 1.45 -39.60 6.17
CA GLU A 27 1.88 -39.16 7.49
C GLU A 27 2.08 -37.63 7.51
N ILE A 28 2.65 -37.07 6.44
CA ILE A 28 2.80 -35.63 6.26
C ILE A 28 1.44 -34.92 6.24
N LEU A 29 0.46 -35.44 5.49
CA LEU A 29 -0.90 -34.88 5.44
C LEU A 29 -1.62 -34.99 6.79
N THR A 30 -1.40 -36.07 7.54
CA THR A 30 -1.96 -36.25 8.88
C THR A 30 -1.37 -35.26 9.88
N ARG A 31 -0.04 -35.06 9.84
CA ARG A 31 0.61 -34.04 10.67
C ARG A 31 0.15 -32.63 10.30
N LEU A 32 -0.04 -32.35 9.02
CA LEU A 32 -0.58 -31.07 8.57
C LEU A 32 -1.98 -30.82 9.13
N GLN A 33 -2.83 -31.85 9.12
CA GLN A 33 -4.16 -31.78 9.75
C GLN A 33 -4.06 -31.46 11.24
N ASN A 34 -3.14 -32.08 11.97
CA ASN A 34 -2.90 -31.74 13.38
C ASN A 34 -2.43 -30.29 13.56
N CYS A 35 -1.54 -29.79 12.71
CA CYS A 35 -1.14 -28.37 12.76
C CYS A 35 -2.32 -27.42 12.53
N ILE A 36 -3.26 -27.77 11.65
CA ILE A 36 -4.49 -26.99 11.42
C ILE A 36 -5.38 -27.01 12.67
N GLU A 37 -5.60 -28.19 13.26
CA GLU A 37 -6.48 -28.37 14.43
C GLU A 37 -5.92 -27.70 15.68
N GLU A 38 -4.60 -27.75 15.89
CA GLU A 38 -3.91 -27.19 17.04
C GLU A 38 -3.42 -25.75 16.79
N ASN A 39 -3.60 -25.21 15.58
CA ASN A 39 -3.08 -23.91 15.16
C ASN A 39 -1.56 -23.77 15.39
N ARG A 40 -0.81 -24.83 15.07
CA ARG A 40 0.66 -24.88 15.12
C ARG A 40 1.28 -24.53 13.76
N PRO A 41 2.51 -23.99 13.72
CA PRO A 41 3.22 -23.78 12.47
C PRO A 41 3.55 -25.10 11.75
N THR A 42 3.81 -25.02 10.45
CA THR A 42 4.15 -26.17 9.60
C THR A 42 5.64 -26.49 9.54
N THR A 43 6.50 -25.71 10.20
CA THR A 43 7.96 -25.83 10.17
C THR A 43 8.46 -27.24 10.48
N GLU A 44 7.89 -27.91 11.48
CA GLU A 44 8.25 -29.28 11.86
C GLU A 44 7.94 -30.33 10.76
N ILE A 45 7.01 -30.01 9.86
CA ILE A 45 6.58 -30.88 8.77
C ILE A 45 7.33 -30.54 7.48
N GLU A 46 7.66 -29.25 7.29
CA GLU A 46 8.45 -28.75 6.17
C GLU A 46 9.85 -29.38 6.13
N GLU A 47 10.49 -29.58 7.29
CA GLU A 47 11.78 -30.28 7.38
C GLU A 47 11.71 -31.71 6.81
N GLY A 48 10.59 -32.40 7.02
CA GLY A 48 10.37 -33.76 6.50
C GLY A 48 10.15 -33.84 4.99
N LEU A 49 9.98 -32.70 4.29
CA LEU A 49 9.88 -32.68 2.83
C LEU A 49 11.22 -32.97 2.15
N ILE A 50 12.34 -32.66 2.82
CA ILE A 50 13.71 -32.86 2.28
C ILE A 50 14.01 -34.35 2.10
N ASP A 51 13.40 -35.21 2.92
CA ASP A 51 13.63 -36.65 2.90
C ASP A 51 12.81 -37.39 1.83
N LEU A 52 11.89 -36.69 1.15
CA LEU A 52 11.06 -37.26 0.10
C LEU A 52 11.73 -37.21 -1.28
N SER A 53 11.48 -38.23 -2.11
CA SER A 53 11.85 -38.18 -3.52
C SER A 53 10.97 -37.22 -4.32
N ASN A 54 11.48 -36.72 -5.44
CA ASN A 54 10.70 -35.86 -6.36
C ASN A 54 9.37 -36.50 -6.81
N LYS A 55 9.31 -37.83 -6.92
CA LYS A 55 8.09 -38.56 -7.28
C LYS A 55 7.03 -38.48 -6.17
N GLU A 56 7.46 -38.62 -4.91
CA GLU A 56 6.60 -38.51 -3.74
C GLU A 56 6.12 -37.08 -3.52
N LEU A 57 7.02 -36.10 -3.65
CA LEU A 57 6.67 -34.67 -3.59
C LEU A 57 5.68 -34.28 -4.68
N SER A 58 5.85 -34.77 -5.92
CA SER A 58 4.91 -34.51 -7.02
C SER A 58 3.53 -35.11 -6.76
N LEU A 59 3.46 -36.30 -6.15
CA LEU A 59 2.21 -36.92 -5.77
C LEU A 59 1.53 -36.14 -4.63
N LEU A 60 2.30 -35.77 -3.60
CA LEU A 60 1.83 -34.93 -2.50
C LEU A 60 1.26 -33.61 -3.01
N LEU A 61 2.00 -32.90 -3.88
CA LEU A 61 1.54 -31.64 -4.48
C LEU A 61 0.23 -31.84 -5.26
N LYS A 62 0.11 -32.92 -6.04
CA LYS A 62 -1.11 -33.24 -6.79
C LYS A 62 -2.31 -33.49 -5.88
N GLU A 63 -2.14 -34.26 -4.81
CA GLU A 63 -3.20 -34.52 -3.82
C GLU A 63 -3.60 -33.24 -3.08
N TYR A 64 -2.60 -32.43 -2.76
CA TYR A 64 -2.78 -31.14 -2.13
C TYR A 64 -3.57 -30.17 -3.03
N ASP A 65 -3.16 -30.03 -4.29
CA ASP A 65 -3.80 -29.18 -5.31
C ASP A 65 -5.22 -29.64 -5.66
N ALA A 66 -5.62 -30.87 -5.33
CA ALA A 66 -7.01 -31.32 -5.45
C ALA A 66 -7.93 -30.80 -4.33
N THR A 67 -7.37 -30.37 -3.19
CA THR A 67 -8.15 -30.10 -1.97
C THR A 67 -8.04 -28.65 -1.49
N TRP A 68 -6.83 -28.10 -1.38
CA TRP A 68 -6.62 -26.76 -0.82
C TRP A 68 -7.33 -25.63 -1.59
N PRO A 69 -7.51 -25.66 -2.93
CA PRO A 69 -8.19 -24.58 -3.64
C PRO A 69 -9.62 -24.36 -3.14
N LYS A 70 -10.32 -25.44 -2.74
CA LYS A 70 -11.68 -25.34 -2.17
C LYS A 70 -11.70 -24.54 -0.86
N LEU A 71 -10.69 -24.75 0.00
CA LEU A 71 -10.57 -24.03 1.28
C LEU A 71 -10.17 -22.56 1.05
N ARG A 72 -9.22 -22.32 0.14
CA ARG A 72 -8.82 -20.96 -0.30
C ARG A 72 -10.02 -20.20 -0.86
N ASP A 73 -10.76 -20.79 -1.79
CA ASP A 73 -11.87 -20.11 -2.47
C ASP A 73 -13.05 -19.85 -1.52
N ALA A 74 -13.28 -20.75 -0.56
CA ALA A 74 -14.24 -20.51 0.52
C ALA A 74 -13.83 -19.33 1.42
N TYR A 75 -12.54 -19.20 1.73
CA TYR A 75 -12.00 -18.03 2.42
C TYR A 75 -12.16 -16.76 1.58
N TYR A 76 -11.76 -16.78 0.30
CA TYR A 76 -11.90 -15.66 -0.63
C TYR A 76 -13.33 -15.14 -0.69
N LYS A 77 -14.30 -16.04 -0.86
CA LYS A 77 -15.73 -15.69 -0.85
C LYS A 77 -16.13 -15.04 0.47
N SER A 78 -15.73 -15.62 1.60
CA SER A 78 -16.06 -15.09 2.93
C SER A 78 -15.44 -13.71 3.18
N PHE A 79 -14.19 -13.52 2.76
CA PHE A 79 -13.48 -12.25 2.85
C PHE A 79 -14.14 -11.19 1.97
N GLN A 80 -14.47 -11.54 0.73
CA GLN A 80 -15.16 -10.64 -0.20
C GLN A 80 -16.53 -10.22 0.34
N THR A 81 -17.34 -11.16 0.86
CA THR A 81 -18.64 -10.84 1.47
C THR A 81 -18.49 -9.91 2.68
N HIS A 82 -17.52 -10.16 3.55
CA HIS A 82 -17.24 -9.27 4.70
C HIS A 82 -16.79 -7.88 4.23
N ALA A 83 -15.85 -7.82 3.29
CA ALA A 83 -15.37 -6.56 2.75
C ALA A 83 -16.52 -5.75 2.10
N GLN A 84 -17.39 -6.40 1.33
CA GLN A 84 -18.54 -5.74 0.69
C GLN A 84 -19.59 -5.27 1.70
N SER A 85 -19.81 -6.01 2.79
CA SER A 85 -20.81 -5.64 3.80
C SER A 85 -20.49 -4.29 4.44
N LEU A 86 -19.21 -4.02 4.70
CA LEU A 86 -18.70 -2.73 5.21
C LEU A 86 -18.95 -1.55 4.25
N TYR A 87 -19.30 -1.82 2.99
CA TYR A 87 -19.45 -0.83 1.92
C TYR A 87 -20.86 -0.80 1.30
N SER A 88 -21.83 -1.47 1.93
CA SER A 88 -23.20 -1.63 1.44
C SER A 88 -24.24 -1.09 2.42
N GLY A 89 -25.51 -0.99 2.00
CA GLY A 89 -26.64 -0.59 2.85
C GLY A 89 -26.41 0.71 3.65
N ASP A 90 -26.76 0.68 4.93
CA ASP A 90 -26.61 1.83 5.85
C ASP A 90 -25.15 2.22 6.10
N ALA A 91 -24.21 1.26 6.03
CA ALA A 91 -22.79 1.53 6.17
C ALA A 91 -22.29 2.46 5.05
N LYS A 92 -22.79 2.27 3.82
CA LYS A 92 -22.49 3.15 2.69
C LYS A 92 -22.98 4.58 2.92
N LEU A 93 -24.22 4.75 3.42
CA LEU A 93 -24.78 6.06 3.70
C LEU A 93 -24.02 6.77 4.83
N THR A 94 -23.69 6.04 5.89
CA THR A 94 -22.89 6.52 7.02
C THR A 94 -21.50 6.96 6.55
N ARG A 95 -20.83 6.13 5.75
CA ARG A 95 -19.53 6.46 5.14
C ARG A 95 -19.60 7.74 4.31
N LYS A 96 -20.59 7.87 3.43
CA LYS A 96 -20.76 9.08 2.59
C LYS A 96 -20.91 10.35 3.43
N ARG A 97 -21.68 10.29 4.52
CA ARG A 97 -21.82 11.41 5.47
C ARG A 97 -20.50 11.73 6.17
N ALA A 98 -19.76 10.71 6.62
CA ALA A 98 -18.45 10.88 7.25
C ALA A 98 -17.43 11.51 6.30
N ILE A 99 -17.36 11.06 5.04
CA ILE A 99 -16.49 11.64 4.01
C ILE A 99 -16.81 13.12 3.82
N LYS A 100 -18.09 13.47 3.67
CA LYS A 100 -18.52 14.86 3.53
C LYS A 100 -18.07 15.70 4.73
N ASN A 101 -18.34 15.22 5.95
CA ASN A 101 -17.97 15.91 7.18
C ASN A 101 -16.46 16.14 7.31
N HIS A 102 -15.62 15.14 7.02
CA HIS A 102 -14.16 15.32 7.11
C HIS A 102 -13.61 16.25 6.03
N ARG A 103 -14.19 16.26 4.82
CA ARG A 103 -13.86 17.27 3.80
C ARG A 103 -14.25 18.67 4.24
N GLU A 104 -15.43 18.84 4.84
CA GLU A 104 -15.89 20.13 5.40
C GLU A 104 -14.97 20.60 6.54
N GLN A 105 -14.57 19.71 7.44
CA GLN A 105 -13.59 20.00 8.49
C GLN A 105 -12.27 20.51 7.89
N PHE A 106 -11.73 19.81 6.90
CA PHE A 106 -10.51 20.23 6.22
C PHE A 106 -10.65 21.61 5.57
N ILE A 107 -11.73 21.82 4.80
CA ILE A 107 -12.00 23.08 4.09
C ILE A 107 -12.16 24.23 5.09
N SER A 108 -12.84 24.01 6.22
CA SER A 108 -13.03 25.03 7.26
C SER A 108 -11.70 25.57 7.80
N VAL A 109 -10.67 24.73 7.87
CA VAL A 109 -9.32 25.14 8.27
C VAL A 109 -8.58 25.79 7.13
N TYR A 110 -8.68 25.24 5.91
CA TYR A 110 -8.03 25.77 4.70
C TYR A 110 -8.41 27.23 4.40
N LEU A 111 -9.67 27.61 4.68
CA LEU A 111 -10.20 28.96 4.46
C LEU A 111 -9.74 29.98 5.50
N LEU A 112 -9.07 29.57 6.57
CA LEU A 112 -8.60 30.49 7.61
C LEU A 112 -7.42 31.36 7.15
N GLY A 113 -7.23 32.47 7.86
CA GLY A 113 -5.97 33.21 7.85
C GLY A 113 -4.84 32.40 8.48
N GLU A 114 -3.59 32.69 8.11
CA GLU A 114 -2.43 31.84 8.47
C GLU A 114 -2.27 31.62 9.98
N ARG A 115 -2.42 32.68 10.79
CA ARG A 115 -2.30 32.61 12.25
C ARG A 115 -3.33 31.66 12.86
N ALA A 116 -4.58 31.72 12.40
CA ALA A 116 -5.66 30.87 12.89
C ALA A 116 -5.55 29.42 12.36
N MET A 117 -4.98 29.24 11.17
CA MET A 117 -4.78 27.94 10.55
C MET A 117 -3.73 27.09 11.28
N LYS A 118 -2.59 27.67 11.67
CA LYS A 118 -1.39 26.95 12.13
C LYS A 118 -1.67 25.81 13.12
N ASN A 119 -2.41 26.10 14.20
CA ASN A 119 -2.70 25.09 15.25
C ASN A 119 -3.80 24.09 14.85
N LYS A 120 -4.63 24.44 13.86
CA LYS A 120 -5.73 23.61 13.36
C LYS A 120 -5.27 22.61 12.29
N LEU A 121 -4.11 22.83 11.67
CA LEU A 121 -3.54 21.87 10.72
C LEU A 121 -3.27 20.52 11.38
N SER A 122 -2.69 20.51 12.58
CA SER A 122 -2.39 19.29 13.34
C SER A 122 -3.60 18.73 14.09
N SER A 123 -4.46 19.59 14.63
CA SER A 123 -5.60 19.15 15.46
C SER A 123 -6.88 18.84 14.67
N ILE A 124 -7.01 19.32 13.42
CA ILE A 124 -8.23 19.15 12.60
C ILE A 124 -7.89 18.61 11.21
N SER A 125 -7.08 19.33 10.40
CA SER A 125 -6.87 18.96 8.99
C SER A 125 -6.19 17.61 8.81
N MET A 126 -5.11 17.33 9.54
CA MET A 126 -4.40 16.06 9.45
C MET A 126 -5.27 14.88 9.95
N PRO A 127 -5.94 14.96 11.12
CA PRO A 127 -6.90 13.94 11.53
C PRO A 127 -8.02 13.70 10.50
N ALA A 128 -8.61 14.76 9.95
CA ALA A 128 -9.64 14.63 8.91
C ALA A 128 -9.11 13.92 7.65
N LEU A 129 -7.89 14.23 7.22
CA LEU A 129 -7.23 13.56 6.09
C LEU A 129 -6.94 12.08 6.38
N GLN A 130 -6.56 11.75 7.61
CA GLN A 130 -6.33 10.36 8.04
C GLN A 130 -7.63 9.56 8.05
N GLU A 131 -8.73 10.12 8.54
CA GLU A 131 -10.04 9.47 8.49
C GLU A 131 -10.55 9.32 7.05
N LEU A 132 -10.36 10.34 6.21
CA LEU A 132 -10.66 10.22 4.78
C LEU A 132 -9.87 9.07 4.13
N ARG A 133 -8.59 8.90 4.48
CA ARG A 133 -7.77 7.79 3.97
C ARG A 133 -8.38 6.43 4.34
N LYS A 134 -8.79 6.23 5.59
CA LYS A 134 -9.43 4.98 6.03
C LYS A 134 -10.74 4.71 5.28
N LEU A 135 -11.54 5.76 5.06
CA LEU A 135 -12.86 5.64 4.42
C LEU A 135 -12.77 5.43 2.90
N LEU A 136 -11.81 6.07 2.23
CA LEU A 136 -11.71 6.09 0.77
C LEU A 136 -10.67 5.12 0.21
N MET A 137 -9.69 4.72 1.00
CA MET A 137 -8.59 3.82 0.62
C MET A 137 -8.48 2.66 1.59
N PRO A 138 -9.46 1.75 1.63
CA PRO A 138 -9.44 0.62 2.55
C PRO A 138 -8.22 -0.26 2.40
N ARG A 139 -7.70 -0.72 3.54
CA ARG A 139 -6.61 -1.70 3.61
C ARG A 139 -7.13 -3.06 4.06
N ALA A 140 -6.48 -4.11 3.57
CA ALA A 140 -6.84 -5.49 3.91
C ALA A 140 -6.73 -5.71 5.42
N GLN A 141 -5.67 -5.20 6.04
CA GLN A 141 -5.45 -5.30 7.49
C GLN A 141 -6.57 -4.65 8.32
N GLU A 142 -7.05 -3.48 7.92
CA GLU A 142 -8.15 -2.77 8.61
C GLU A 142 -9.48 -3.51 8.42
N THR A 143 -9.73 -4.03 7.22
CA THR A 143 -10.89 -4.87 6.93
C THR A 143 -10.89 -6.14 7.79
N LEU A 144 -9.72 -6.78 7.93
CA LEU A 144 -9.54 -7.97 8.76
C LEU A 144 -9.62 -7.67 10.26
N ALA A 145 -9.24 -6.48 10.72
CA ALA A 145 -9.38 -6.12 12.13
C ALA A 145 -10.85 -6.20 12.60
N THR A 146 -11.77 -5.79 11.72
CA THR A 146 -13.23 -5.83 11.95
C THR A 146 -13.88 -7.17 11.63
N ALA A 147 -13.12 -8.15 11.12
CA ALA A 147 -13.66 -9.43 10.70
C ALA A 147 -14.14 -10.28 11.89
N PRO A 148 -15.22 -11.08 11.70
CA PRO A 148 -15.62 -12.10 12.67
C PRO A 148 -14.50 -13.12 12.91
N ASP A 149 -14.45 -13.68 14.12
CA ASP A 149 -13.40 -14.63 14.51
C ASP A 149 -13.34 -15.84 13.57
N GLN A 150 -14.49 -16.30 13.08
CA GLN A 150 -14.54 -17.38 12.10
C GLN A 150 -13.76 -17.06 10.81
N LEU A 151 -13.84 -15.82 10.31
CA LEU A 151 -13.10 -15.39 9.12
C LEU A 151 -11.60 -15.27 9.42
N LYS A 152 -11.25 -14.76 10.60
CA LYS A 152 -9.86 -14.70 11.07
C LYS A 152 -9.23 -16.09 11.19
N SER A 153 -9.95 -17.05 11.76
CA SER A 153 -9.51 -18.44 11.86
C SER A 153 -9.35 -19.10 10.48
N ARG A 154 -10.30 -18.88 9.55
CA ARG A 154 -10.16 -19.35 8.16
C ARG A 154 -8.93 -18.77 7.48
N ARG A 155 -8.63 -17.49 7.69
CA ARG A 155 -7.43 -16.85 7.14
C ARG A 155 -6.14 -17.50 7.65
N LYS A 156 -6.05 -17.79 8.96
CA LYS A 156 -4.89 -18.48 9.54
C LYS A 156 -4.67 -19.85 8.89
N ILE A 157 -5.74 -20.62 8.71
CA ILE A 157 -5.69 -21.92 8.03
C ILE A 157 -5.20 -21.75 6.58
N VAL A 158 -5.75 -20.79 5.83
CA VAL A 158 -5.34 -20.56 4.43
C VAL A 158 -3.89 -20.11 4.33
N HIS A 159 -3.38 -19.29 5.26
CA HIS A 159 -1.97 -18.92 5.30
C HIS A 159 -1.06 -20.12 5.56
N LEU A 160 -1.43 -20.95 6.54
CA LEU A 160 -0.71 -22.18 6.85
C LEU A 160 -0.67 -23.12 5.64
N LEU A 161 -1.82 -23.29 4.99
CA LEU A 161 -1.92 -24.11 3.78
C LEU A 161 -1.13 -23.53 2.60
N ALA A 162 -1.10 -22.21 2.44
CA ALA A 162 -0.35 -21.56 1.38
C ALA A 162 1.17 -21.74 1.59
N ASN A 163 1.66 -21.51 2.80
CA ASN A 163 3.06 -21.73 3.15
C ASN A 163 3.48 -23.18 2.94
N PHE A 164 2.66 -24.14 3.36
CA PHE A 164 2.96 -25.55 3.17
C PHE A 164 3.03 -25.93 1.69
N ARG A 165 2.15 -25.38 0.85
CA ARG A 165 2.24 -25.56 -0.61
C ARG A 165 3.54 -24.99 -1.17
N ASP A 166 3.89 -23.79 -0.75
CA ASP A 166 5.11 -23.11 -1.20
C ASP A 166 6.35 -23.93 -0.82
N ALA A 167 6.39 -24.50 0.39
CA ALA A 167 7.44 -25.41 0.82
C ALA A 167 7.53 -26.69 -0.05
N ILE A 168 6.40 -27.28 -0.46
CA ILE A 168 6.40 -28.43 -1.39
C ILE A 168 6.95 -28.02 -2.76
N VAL A 169 6.51 -26.87 -3.28
CA VAL A 169 6.94 -26.34 -4.59
C VAL A 169 8.44 -26.05 -4.59
N ASP A 170 8.95 -25.45 -3.51
CA ASP A 170 10.36 -25.16 -3.31
C ASP A 170 11.19 -26.45 -3.21
N ALA A 171 10.69 -27.46 -2.49
CA ALA A 171 11.35 -28.78 -2.40
C ALA A 171 11.42 -29.50 -3.77
N ILE A 172 10.42 -29.33 -4.64
CA ILE A 172 10.43 -29.87 -6.01
C ILE A 172 11.30 -29.03 -6.96
N VAL A 173 11.63 -27.79 -6.58
CA VAL A 173 12.37 -26.82 -7.41
C VAL A 173 11.60 -26.48 -8.70
N ILE A 174 10.30 -26.17 -8.58
CA ILE A 174 9.50 -25.72 -9.73
C ILE A 174 9.76 -24.22 -9.96
N PRO A 175 10.41 -23.84 -11.09
CA PRO A 175 10.72 -22.43 -11.35
C PRO A 175 9.47 -21.61 -11.66
N ASP A 176 9.58 -20.29 -11.45
CA ASP A 176 8.63 -19.27 -11.92
C ASP A 176 7.19 -19.41 -11.40
N GLN A 177 6.96 -20.16 -10.32
CA GLN A 177 5.67 -20.20 -9.64
C GLN A 177 5.50 -18.97 -8.75
N VAL A 178 4.31 -18.36 -8.79
CA VAL A 178 3.94 -17.33 -7.82
C VAL A 178 3.67 -18.03 -6.49
N GLU A 179 4.38 -17.61 -5.43
CA GLU A 179 4.13 -18.05 -4.06
C GLU A 179 2.64 -17.92 -3.71
N SER A 180 2.09 -19.00 -3.19
CA SER A 180 0.68 -19.16 -2.84
C SER A 180 0.28 -18.16 -1.77
N LEU A 181 1.16 -17.90 -0.78
CA LEU A 181 0.89 -16.88 0.24
C LEU A 181 0.80 -15.48 -0.38
N VAL A 182 1.73 -15.15 -1.29
CA VAL A 182 1.73 -13.88 -2.02
C VAL A 182 0.43 -13.72 -2.82
N ALA A 183 -0.02 -14.78 -3.49
CA ALA A 183 -1.29 -14.77 -4.23
C ALA A 183 -2.51 -14.49 -3.33
N VAL A 184 -2.56 -15.08 -2.12
CA VAL A 184 -3.62 -14.82 -1.13
C VAL A 184 -3.60 -13.36 -0.67
N LEU A 185 -2.43 -12.83 -0.31
CA LEU A 185 -2.29 -11.44 0.14
C LEU A 185 -2.64 -10.43 -0.97
N GLU A 186 -2.26 -10.72 -2.22
CA GLU A 186 -2.65 -9.91 -3.37
C GLU A 186 -4.15 -9.99 -3.66
N PHE A 187 -4.79 -11.15 -3.49
CA PHE A 187 -6.25 -11.26 -3.56
C PHE A 187 -6.93 -10.36 -2.52
N GLU A 188 -6.49 -10.41 -1.25
CA GLU A 188 -7.04 -9.59 -0.17
C GLU A 188 -6.93 -8.10 -0.53
N LYS A 189 -5.74 -7.66 -0.93
CA LYS A 189 -5.43 -6.29 -1.32
C LYS A 189 -6.27 -5.82 -2.51
N ARG A 190 -6.40 -6.63 -3.56
CA ARG A 190 -7.20 -6.29 -4.75
C ARG A 190 -8.68 -6.18 -4.41
N THR A 191 -9.19 -7.11 -3.59
CA THR A 191 -10.59 -7.12 -3.17
C THR A 191 -10.96 -5.85 -2.44
N VAL A 192 -10.14 -5.38 -1.48
CA VAL A 192 -10.43 -4.12 -0.78
C VAL A 192 -10.17 -2.90 -1.64
N SER A 193 -9.13 -2.90 -2.47
CA SER A 193 -8.81 -1.76 -3.34
C SER A 193 -9.93 -1.48 -4.35
N ALA A 194 -10.61 -2.53 -4.82
CA ALA A 194 -11.79 -2.42 -5.68
C ALA A 194 -13.00 -1.75 -5.00
N LEU A 195 -13.01 -1.66 -3.67
CA LEU A 195 -14.05 -0.98 -2.89
C LEU A 195 -13.72 0.50 -2.63
N SER A 196 -12.57 0.99 -3.12
CA SER A 196 -12.20 2.41 -3.02
C SER A 196 -13.23 3.29 -3.72
N ASP A 197 -13.69 4.33 -3.02
CA ASP A 197 -14.57 5.36 -3.56
C ASP A 197 -13.79 6.54 -4.18
N LEU A 198 -12.49 6.37 -4.48
CA LEU A 198 -11.71 7.41 -5.13
C LEU A 198 -12.13 7.63 -6.59
N PRO A 199 -12.04 8.87 -7.11
CA PRO A 199 -12.34 9.16 -8.51
C PRO A 199 -11.42 8.36 -9.46
N GLN A 200 -12.03 7.62 -10.39
CA GLN A 200 -11.29 6.75 -11.33
C GLN A 200 -10.34 7.52 -12.24
N ASP A 201 -10.71 8.73 -12.68
CA ASP A 201 -9.83 9.58 -13.48
C ASP A 201 -8.60 10.02 -12.69
N GLY A 202 -8.76 10.29 -11.39
CA GLY A 202 -7.64 10.58 -10.50
C GLY A 202 -6.69 9.40 -10.34
N LEU A 203 -7.22 8.18 -10.18
CA LEU A 203 -6.40 6.96 -10.14
C LEU A 203 -5.68 6.71 -11.47
N ARG A 204 -6.33 7.00 -12.61
CA ARG A 204 -5.72 6.93 -13.94
C ARG A 204 -4.56 7.92 -14.08
N THR A 205 -4.73 9.15 -13.60
CA THR A 205 -3.64 10.15 -13.56
C THR A 205 -2.48 9.68 -12.71
N ILE A 206 -2.71 9.13 -11.51
CA ILE A 206 -1.63 8.59 -10.67
C ILE A 206 -0.87 7.47 -11.40
N LYS A 207 -1.57 6.54 -12.06
CA LYS A 207 -0.94 5.49 -12.86
C LYS A 207 -0.11 6.05 -14.01
N LYS A 208 -0.67 7.01 -14.77
CA LYS A 208 0.03 7.70 -15.86
C LYS A 208 1.29 8.41 -15.35
N ASN A 209 1.22 9.04 -14.18
CA ASN A 209 2.38 9.68 -13.56
C ASN A 209 3.50 8.67 -13.25
N ASP A 210 3.16 7.44 -12.83
CA ASP A 210 4.16 6.40 -12.61
C ASP A 210 4.89 6.01 -13.91
N GLU A 211 4.14 5.87 -15.00
CA GLU A 211 4.68 5.56 -16.32
C GLU A 211 5.60 6.69 -16.81
N ILE A 212 5.17 7.95 -16.68
CA ILE A 212 5.97 9.13 -17.02
C ILE A 212 7.22 9.21 -16.15
N ALA A 213 7.10 8.99 -14.84
CA ALA A 213 8.21 9.03 -13.89
C ALA A 213 9.28 7.97 -14.23
N LEU A 214 8.85 6.75 -14.57
CA LEU A 214 9.75 5.68 -15.00
C LEU A 214 10.46 6.02 -16.31
N LYS A 215 9.70 6.47 -17.33
CA LYS A 215 10.25 6.87 -18.63
C LYS A 215 11.25 8.02 -18.52
N SER A 216 10.97 8.99 -17.66
CA SER A 216 11.80 10.19 -17.46
C SER A 216 12.85 10.00 -16.37
N GLN A 217 13.02 8.78 -15.85
CA GLN A 217 14.01 8.43 -14.83
C GLN A 217 13.93 9.31 -13.57
N ILE A 218 12.72 9.70 -13.17
CA ILE A 218 12.49 10.50 -11.96
C ILE A 218 12.89 9.67 -10.73
N PRO A 219 13.76 10.17 -9.84
CA PRO A 219 14.18 9.48 -8.64
C PRO A 219 13.02 8.94 -7.80
N LYS A 220 13.21 7.75 -7.21
CA LYS A 220 12.17 7.05 -6.43
C LYS A 220 11.52 7.92 -5.36
N LYS A 221 12.33 8.70 -4.61
CA LYS A 221 11.83 9.55 -3.53
C LYS A 221 10.96 10.71 -4.03
N GLU A 222 11.29 11.27 -5.20
CA GLU A 222 10.51 12.37 -5.79
C GLU A 222 9.15 11.88 -6.28
N ARG A 223 9.10 10.75 -6.99
CA ARG A 223 7.81 10.16 -7.42
C ARG A 223 6.95 9.69 -6.24
N GLU A 224 7.55 9.19 -5.15
CA GLU A 224 6.81 8.85 -3.92
C GLU A 224 6.19 10.08 -3.26
N GLY A 225 6.94 11.19 -3.18
CA GLY A 225 6.43 12.45 -2.65
C GLY A 225 5.29 13.02 -3.49
N ILE A 226 5.40 12.98 -4.82
CA ILE A 226 4.33 13.41 -5.74
C ILE A 226 3.08 12.53 -5.57
N ARG A 227 3.25 11.21 -5.51
CA ARG A 227 2.13 10.28 -5.29
C ARG A 227 1.39 10.60 -4.00
N GLU A 228 2.10 10.82 -2.89
CA GLU A 228 1.48 11.11 -1.60
C GLU A 228 0.63 12.39 -1.65
N VAL A 229 1.10 13.45 -2.30
CA VAL A 229 0.32 14.68 -2.47
C VAL A 229 -0.92 14.45 -3.33
N ASN A 230 -0.80 13.69 -4.42
CA ASN A 230 -1.94 13.36 -5.25
C ASN A 230 -2.96 12.48 -4.51
N GLU A 231 -2.53 11.54 -3.68
CA GLU A 231 -3.43 10.80 -2.80
C GLU A 231 -4.18 11.76 -1.86
N TRP A 232 -3.48 12.69 -1.21
CA TRP A 232 -4.12 13.68 -0.34
C TRP A 232 -5.14 14.53 -1.10
N ARG A 233 -4.81 14.97 -2.31
CA ARG A 233 -5.73 15.72 -3.18
C ARG A 233 -6.98 14.92 -3.51
N LEU A 234 -6.85 13.66 -3.90
CA LEU A 234 -8.01 12.80 -4.19
C LEU A 234 -8.89 12.54 -2.96
N LEU A 235 -8.28 12.34 -1.78
CA LEU A 235 -9.02 12.19 -0.52
C LEU A 235 -9.90 13.42 -0.24
N LEU A 236 -9.37 14.61 -0.51
CA LEU A 236 -10.05 15.90 -0.36
C LEU A 236 -11.07 16.20 -1.47
N GLY A 237 -11.14 15.36 -2.51
CA GLY A 237 -12.02 15.58 -3.66
C GLY A 237 -11.46 16.56 -4.69
N LEU A 238 -10.16 16.87 -4.64
CA LEU A 238 -9.43 17.62 -5.66
C LEU A 238 -8.92 16.66 -6.74
N ASN A 239 -8.63 17.20 -7.93
CA ASN A 239 -7.99 16.46 -9.00
C ASN A 239 -6.54 16.12 -8.64
N ALA A 240 -6.10 14.92 -9.01
CA ALA A 240 -4.68 14.58 -9.05
C ALA A 240 -3.99 15.47 -10.10
N LEU A 241 -2.77 15.89 -9.79
CA LEU A 241 -1.92 16.69 -10.65
C LEU A 241 -1.13 15.79 -11.59
N ASP A 242 -1.00 16.20 -12.85
CA ASP A 242 -0.12 15.55 -13.80
C ASP A 242 1.35 15.78 -13.40
N LEU A 243 2.16 14.72 -13.40
CA LEU A 243 3.59 14.85 -13.18
C LEU A 243 4.23 15.52 -14.40
N ASP A 244 4.95 16.62 -14.16
CA ASP A 244 5.70 17.34 -15.17
C ASP A 244 7.21 17.13 -14.94
N PRO A 245 7.90 16.35 -15.80
CA PRO A 245 9.33 16.10 -15.67
C PRO A 245 10.18 17.38 -15.66
N ASN A 246 9.78 18.42 -16.39
CA ASN A 246 10.50 19.68 -16.47
C ASN A 246 10.35 20.49 -15.17
N LEU A 247 9.19 20.39 -14.50
CA LEU A 247 9.04 20.94 -13.15
C LEU A 247 9.88 20.17 -12.13
N CYS A 248 10.03 18.84 -12.27
CA CYS A 248 10.94 18.07 -11.43
C CYS A 248 12.39 18.49 -11.63
N GLU A 249 12.82 18.71 -12.87
CA GLU A 249 14.16 19.22 -13.20
C GLU A 249 14.42 20.60 -12.58
N ALA A 250 13.53 21.58 -12.82
CA ALA A 250 13.62 22.91 -12.25
C ALA A 250 13.66 22.88 -10.70
N SER A 251 12.83 22.04 -10.09
CA SER A 251 12.80 21.85 -8.64
C SER A 251 14.11 21.28 -8.11
N ARG A 252 14.68 20.28 -8.79
CA ARG A 252 15.92 19.63 -8.36
C ARG A 252 17.10 20.58 -8.49
N GLY A 253 17.15 21.36 -9.57
CA GLY A 253 18.12 22.43 -9.76
C GLY A 253 18.07 23.45 -8.63
N HIS A 254 16.89 23.93 -8.24
CA HIS A 254 16.77 24.88 -7.12
C HIS A 254 17.22 24.29 -5.77
N SER A 255 16.88 23.02 -5.52
CA SER A 255 17.37 22.31 -4.32
C SER A 255 18.89 22.18 -4.31
N GLU A 256 19.51 21.94 -5.46
CA GLU A 256 20.96 21.90 -5.62
C GLU A 256 21.60 23.28 -5.41
N ASP A 257 21.00 24.32 -5.98
CA ASP A 257 21.44 25.71 -5.86
C ASP A 257 21.43 26.16 -4.39
N MET A 258 20.33 25.93 -3.67
CA MET A 258 20.22 26.21 -2.23
C MET A 258 21.35 25.54 -1.43
N ASN A 259 21.66 24.28 -1.74
CA ASN A 259 22.74 23.56 -1.08
C ASN A 259 24.14 24.09 -1.43
N LYS A 260 24.41 24.36 -2.72
CA LYS A 260 25.73 24.78 -3.23
C LYS A 260 26.07 26.20 -2.80
N HIS A 261 25.10 27.11 -2.92
CA HIS A 261 25.27 28.55 -2.68
C HIS A 261 24.86 28.99 -1.26
N LYS A 262 24.53 28.03 -0.38
CA LYS A 262 24.29 28.26 1.06
C LYS A 262 23.17 29.26 1.34
N PHE A 263 22.07 29.16 0.61
CA PHE A 263 20.86 29.93 0.85
C PHE A 263 19.63 29.02 1.00
N PHE A 264 18.56 29.55 1.58
CA PHE A 264 17.27 28.87 1.67
C PHE A 264 16.15 29.89 1.46
N ALA A 265 15.78 30.11 0.20
CA ALA A 265 14.79 31.10 -0.21
C ALA A 265 14.13 30.67 -1.52
N HIS A 266 12.94 31.22 -1.78
CA HIS A 266 12.27 31.05 -3.08
C HIS A 266 13.06 31.73 -4.21
N ASP A 267 13.65 32.89 -3.92
CA ASP A 267 14.48 33.60 -4.86
C ASP A 267 15.92 33.08 -4.83
N SER A 268 16.49 32.86 -6.02
CA SER A 268 17.86 32.40 -6.20
C SER A 268 18.78 33.58 -6.54
N PRO A 269 20.01 33.62 -6.01
CA PRO A 269 21.01 34.62 -6.41
C PRO A 269 21.63 34.33 -7.80
N ILE A 270 21.27 33.21 -8.44
CA ILE A 270 21.83 32.79 -9.72
C ILE A 270 21.11 33.49 -10.87
N ALA A 271 21.88 34.18 -11.72
CA ALA A 271 21.37 34.88 -12.89
C ALA A 271 20.61 33.93 -13.82
N GLY A 272 19.42 34.33 -14.25
CA GLY A 272 18.51 33.51 -15.07
C GLY A 272 17.63 32.53 -14.29
N LYS A 273 17.92 32.28 -13.01
CA LYS A 273 17.19 31.34 -12.13
C LYS A 273 16.50 32.01 -10.95
N GLU A 274 16.39 33.33 -10.98
CA GLU A 274 16.11 34.14 -9.79
C GLU A 274 14.75 33.80 -9.18
N THR A 275 13.75 33.46 -9.98
CA THR A 275 12.40 33.16 -9.49
C THR A 275 11.95 31.76 -9.90
N PRO A 276 10.96 31.15 -9.20
CA PRO A 276 10.40 29.87 -9.60
C PRO A 276 9.93 29.86 -11.06
N TRP A 277 9.35 30.96 -11.54
CA TRP A 277 8.88 31.08 -12.92
C TRP A 277 10.01 31.08 -13.94
N LYS A 278 11.13 31.75 -13.64
CA LYS A 278 12.31 31.74 -14.50
C LYS A 278 12.94 30.34 -14.57
N ARG A 279 13.07 29.65 -13.43
CA ARG A 279 13.58 28.27 -13.38
C ARG A 279 12.69 27.31 -14.18
N ALA A 280 11.37 27.44 -14.04
CA ALA A 280 10.42 26.66 -14.85
C ALA A 280 10.55 26.98 -16.35
N ALA A 281 10.68 28.26 -16.72
CA ALA A 281 10.83 28.66 -18.12
C ALA A 281 12.15 28.16 -18.73
N GLU A 282 13.25 28.18 -17.98
CA GLU A 282 14.54 27.62 -18.40
C GLU A 282 14.44 26.11 -18.65
N ALA A 283 13.69 25.38 -17.82
CA ALA A 283 13.37 23.97 -18.04
C ALA A 283 12.30 23.73 -19.13
N GLY A 284 11.85 24.77 -19.85
CA GLY A 284 10.87 24.62 -20.93
C GLY A 284 9.44 24.37 -20.44
N THR A 285 9.08 24.85 -19.24
CA THR A 285 7.74 24.73 -18.67
C THR A 285 7.29 26.04 -17.99
N LYS A 286 6.15 26.02 -17.27
CA LYS A 286 5.63 27.17 -16.51
C LYS A 286 5.24 26.70 -15.12
N ALA A 287 5.51 27.54 -14.13
CA ALA A 287 5.09 27.33 -12.75
C ALA A 287 4.01 28.31 -12.31
N THR A 288 3.19 27.88 -11.34
CA THR A 288 2.09 28.63 -10.72
C THR A 288 2.25 28.74 -9.20
N GLY A 289 3.23 28.03 -8.61
CA GLY A 289 3.56 28.11 -7.20
C GLY A 289 4.78 27.25 -6.85
N GLU A 290 5.37 27.50 -5.68
CA GLU A 290 6.51 26.77 -5.16
C GLU A 290 6.40 26.57 -3.64
N ASN A 291 6.80 25.39 -3.17
CA ASN A 291 7.10 25.12 -1.77
C ASN A 291 8.56 24.66 -1.64
N ILE A 292 9.27 25.09 -0.60
CA ILE A 292 10.66 24.65 -0.31
C ILE A 292 10.76 24.07 1.10
N TYR A 293 11.60 23.06 1.28
CA TYR A 293 11.82 22.40 2.58
C TYR A 293 13.28 22.00 2.74
N MET A 294 13.79 22.10 3.96
CA MET A 294 15.12 21.65 4.35
C MET A 294 15.05 20.89 5.69
N GLY A 295 15.77 19.77 5.78
CA GLY A 295 16.06 19.13 7.07
C GLY A 295 15.95 17.60 7.10
N SER A 296 15.39 16.99 6.07
CA SER A 296 15.26 15.53 5.97
C SER A 296 15.45 15.08 4.52
N GLN A 297 15.94 13.87 4.32
CA GLN A 297 16.00 13.25 2.99
C GLN A 297 14.80 12.36 2.68
N VAL A 298 13.76 12.40 3.52
CA VAL A 298 12.55 11.59 3.38
C VAL A 298 11.43 12.45 2.78
N PRO A 299 10.82 12.06 1.65
CA PRO A 299 9.79 12.87 0.99
C PRO A 299 8.58 13.13 1.88
N ALA A 300 8.17 12.14 2.68
CA ALA A 300 7.08 12.28 3.65
C ALA A 300 7.36 13.34 4.73
N SER A 301 8.63 13.60 5.06
CA SER A 301 9.00 14.70 5.97
C SER A 301 8.77 16.06 5.31
N ALA A 302 9.14 16.22 4.04
CA ALA A 302 8.93 17.46 3.29
C ALA A 302 7.43 17.74 3.10
N ASN A 303 6.67 16.74 2.64
CA ASN A 303 5.21 16.84 2.48
C ASN A 303 4.50 17.20 3.79
N LYS A 304 4.87 16.58 4.92
CA LYS A 304 4.33 16.97 6.24
C LYS A 304 4.76 18.38 6.66
N GLY A 305 6.02 18.76 6.39
CA GLY A 305 6.52 20.11 6.66
C GLY A 305 5.70 21.17 5.95
N TRP A 306 5.41 20.97 4.66
CA TRP A 306 4.52 21.83 3.89
C TRP A 306 3.08 21.77 4.36
N PHE A 307 2.56 20.58 4.68
CA PHE A 307 1.21 20.42 5.19
C PHE A 307 0.96 21.22 6.48
N PHE A 308 1.95 21.29 7.39
CA PHE A 308 1.83 22.02 8.66
C PHE A 308 2.27 23.48 8.60
N SER A 309 2.60 23.99 7.41
CA SER A 309 2.93 25.38 7.18
C SER A 309 1.78 26.06 6.42
N PRO A 310 1.06 27.05 6.98
CA PRO A 310 -0.14 27.60 6.37
C PRO A 310 -0.01 28.04 4.90
N GLY A 311 1.05 28.76 4.55
CA GLY A 311 1.29 29.21 3.18
C GLY A 311 1.53 28.03 2.22
N HIS A 312 2.41 27.10 2.60
CA HIS A 312 2.70 25.91 1.78
C HIS A 312 1.48 24.97 1.68
N HIS A 313 0.72 24.81 2.77
CA HIS A 313 -0.53 24.06 2.82
C HIS A 313 -1.54 24.60 1.81
N LYS A 314 -1.72 25.94 1.75
CA LYS A 314 -2.57 26.56 0.73
C LYS A 314 -2.10 26.24 -0.69
N ASN A 315 -0.79 26.25 -0.91
CA ASN A 315 -0.23 25.95 -2.22
C ASN A 315 -0.46 24.48 -2.63
N MET A 316 -0.27 23.52 -1.73
CA MET A 316 -0.47 22.08 -2.00
C MET A 316 -1.89 21.73 -2.47
N PHE A 317 -2.89 22.42 -1.93
CA PHE A 317 -4.30 22.11 -2.14
C PHE A 317 -5.04 23.18 -2.97
N LYS A 318 -4.30 24.09 -3.62
CA LYS A 318 -4.89 25.04 -4.56
C LYS A 318 -5.48 24.28 -5.75
N ASN A 319 -6.74 24.61 -6.08
CA ASN A 319 -7.49 23.90 -7.13
C ASN A 319 -7.05 24.29 -8.56
N SER A 320 -6.43 25.46 -8.74
CA SER A 320 -5.99 25.94 -10.05
C SER A 320 -4.75 25.23 -10.61
N HIS A 321 -4.04 24.47 -9.78
CA HIS A 321 -2.87 23.70 -10.21
C HIS A 321 -3.34 22.49 -11.02
N ILE A 322 -2.64 22.22 -12.12
CA ILE A 322 -2.89 21.05 -12.96
C ILE A 322 -1.66 20.14 -13.07
N ARG A 323 -0.47 20.68 -12.81
CA ARG A 323 0.81 19.94 -12.86
C ARG A 323 1.59 20.05 -11.55
N ILE A 324 2.46 19.09 -11.33
CA ILE A 324 3.38 19.04 -10.18
C ILE A 324 4.75 18.53 -10.59
N GLY A 325 5.79 19.13 -10.02
CA GLY A 325 7.14 18.59 -9.98
C GLY A 325 7.67 18.59 -8.54
N LEU A 326 8.52 17.63 -8.22
CA LEU A 326 9.23 17.55 -6.94
C LEU A 326 10.68 17.23 -7.24
N GLY A 327 11.60 17.98 -6.64
CA GLY A 327 13.03 17.80 -6.81
C GLY A 327 13.73 17.73 -5.46
N GLN A 328 14.69 16.83 -5.33
CA GLN A 328 15.51 16.68 -4.14
C GLN A 328 16.99 16.87 -4.44
N TYR A 329 17.69 17.59 -3.57
CA TYR A 329 19.15 17.53 -3.49
C TYR A 329 19.60 17.47 -2.03
N LYS A 330 20.23 16.35 -1.62
CA LYS A 330 20.53 16.07 -0.21
C LYS A 330 19.27 16.25 0.66
N GLN A 331 19.31 17.15 1.64
CA GLN A 331 18.22 17.45 2.56
C GLN A 331 17.30 18.59 2.10
N TYR A 332 17.53 19.13 0.91
CA TYR A 332 16.75 20.20 0.30
C TYR A 332 15.72 19.61 -0.65
N TRP A 333 14.53 20.19 -0.60
CA TRP A 333 13.39 19.82 -1.42
C TRP A 333 12.73 21.07 -1.98
N THR A 334 12.34 20.98 -3.24
CA THR A 334 11.52 21.98 -3.91
C THR A 334 10.35 21.26 -4.57
N GLN A 335 9.14 21.75 -4.32
CA GLN A 335 7.92 21.30 -4.97
C GLN A 335 7.37 22.47 -5.78
N MET A 336 7.27 22.29 -7.09
CA MET A 336 6.71 23.29 -7.99
C MET A 336 5.37 22.80 -8.53
N PHE A 337 4.45 23.74 -8.69
CA PHE A 337 3.15 23.51 -9.31
C PHE A 337 3.08 24.26 -10.64
N GLY A 338 2.24 23.80 -11.56
CA GLY A 338 2.06 24.43 -12.87
C GLY A 338 0.70 24.22 -13.50
#